data_AF-A0A7Y0BEG0-F1
#
_entry.id   AF-A0A7Y0BEG0-F1
#
_cell.length_a   1.000
_cell.length_b   1.000
_cell.length_c   1.000
_cell.angle_alpha   90.00
_cell.angle_beta   90.00
_cell.angle_gamma   90.00
#
_symmetry.space_group_name_H-M   'P 1'
#
loop_
_entity.id
_entity.type
_entity.pdbx_description
1 polymer ?
#
loop_
_entity_poly.entity_id
_entity_poly.type
_entity_poly.pdbx_seq_one_letter_code
_entity_poly.pdbx_strand_id
1 'polypeptide(L)'
;MNQCYDLALAKLAHTAQQLAMNVPAPSKVPFQNSFVFRYQEKTIQQAIVQKLVRAVSTLHATRLLMDKGFFQEQVRSNECLTS
;
A
#
# COMPACT_ATOMS: atom_id res chain seq x y z
N MET A 1 9.38 17.73 -2.06
CA MET A 1 8.35 16.78 -1.57
C MET A 1 8.80 16.18 -0.25
N ASN A 2 7.89 16.02 0.70
CA ASN A 2 8.15 15.85 2.14
C ASN A 2 9.00 14.60 2.49
N GLN A 3 10.32 14.75 2.60
CA GLN A 3 11.25 13.68 3.04
C GLN A 3 10.84 13.06 4.38
N CYS A 4 10.34 13.86 5.33
CA CYS A 4 9.80 13.35 6.59
C CYS A 4 8.59 12.43 6.38
N TYR A 5 7.74 12.71 5.39
CA TYR A 5 6.58 11.88 5.05
C TYR A 5 7.01 10.55 4.40
N ASP A 6 8.03 10.55 3.53
CA ASP A 6 8.63 9.31 3.00
C ASP A 6 9.19 8.43 4.10
N LEU A 7 9.99 9.04 4.99
CA LEU A 7 10.67 8.33 6.05
C LEU A 7 9.66 7.74 7.05
N ALA A 8 8.61 8.48 7.38
CA ALA A 8 7.50 7.99 8.18
C ALA A 8 6.80 6.80 7.52
N LEU A 9 6.51 6.88 6.22
CA LEU A 9 5.84 5.80 5.47
C LEU A 9 6.71 4.54 5.40
N ALA A 10 8.00 4.69 5.12
CA ALA A 10 8.96 3.59 5.12
C ALA A 10 9.05 2.92 6.50
N LYS A 11 9.04 3.71 7.58
CA LYS A 11 9.09 3.18 8.94
C LYS A 11 7.79 2.46 9.34
N LEU A 12 6.63 2.95 8.90
CA LEU A 12 5.35 2.28 9.07
C LEU A 12 5.30 0.96 8.31
N ALA A 13 5.79 0.94 7.06
CA ALA A 13 5.88 -0.27 6.25
C ALA A 13 6.80 -1.32 6.91
N HIS A 14 7.98 -0.91 7.34
CA HIS A 14 8.93 -1.79 8.03
C HIS A 14 8.34 -2.39 9.31
N THR A 15 7.70 -1.56 10.15
CA THR A 15 7.05 -2.01 11.39
C THR A 15 5.91 -2.98 11.11
N ALA A 16 5.08 -2.70 10.10
CA ALA A 16 4.00 -3.60 9.69
C ALA A 16 4.54 -4.96 9.21
N GLN A 17 5.66 -4.96 8.50
CA GLN A 17 6.32 -6.19 8.04
C GLN A 17 6.92 -6.98 9.20
N GLN A 18 7.53 -6.32 10.19
CA GLN A 18 8.01 -6.98 11.40
C GLN A 18 6.88 -7.62 12.20
N LEU A 19 5.74 -6.93 12.33
CA LEU A 19 4.54 -7.50 12.94
C LEU A 19 3.99 -8.68 12.14
N ALA A 20 4.05 -8.62 10.82
CA ALA A 20 3.65 -9.73 9.95
C ALA A 20 4.52 -10.97 10.12
N MET A 21 5.81 -10.84 10.49
CA MET A 21 6.66 -12.00 10.79
C MET A 21 6.25 -12.75 12.05
N ASN A 22 5.54 -12.09 12.98
CA ASN A 22 5.05 -12.70 14.21
C ASN A 22 3.71 -13.42 14.03
N VAL A 23 3.17 -13.43 12.80
CA VAL A 23 1.88 -13.99 12.48
C VAL A 23 2.06 -15.02 11.37
N PRO A 24 1.45 -16.21 11.46
CA PRO A 24 1.60 -17.21 10.41
C PRO A 24 1.14 -16.64 9.07
N ALA A 25 2.00 -16.79 8.05
CA ALA A 25 1.80 -16.22 6.72
C ALA A 25 0.49 -16.74 6.09
N PRO A 26 -0.19 -15.91 5.27
CA PRO A 26 -1.41 -16.34 4.61
C PRO A 26 -1.10 -17.50 3.65
N SER A 27 -1.90 -18.57 3.75
CA SER A 27 -1.75 -19.74 2.90
C SER A 27 -2.42 -19.51 1.54
N LYS A 28 -1.88 -20.14 0.50
CA LYS A 28 -2.45 -20.10 -0.85
C LYS A 28 -3.66 -21.03 -0.88
N VAL A 29 -4.87 -20.45 -0.88
CA VAL A 29 -6.11 -21.21 -0.90
C VAL A 29 -6.68 -21.18 -2.32
N PRO A 30 -7.05 -22.34 -2.91
CA PRO A 30 -7.72 -22.36 -4.21
C PRO A 30 -9.08 -21.66 -4.10
N PHE A 31 -9.37 -20.75 -5.03
CA PHE A 31 -10.64 -20.03 -5.08
C PHE A 31 -11.11 -19.89 -6.53
N GLN A 32 -12.17 -20.62 -6.85
CA GLN A 32 -12.70 -20.74 -8.22
C GLN A 32 -11.59 -21.18 -9.20
N ASN A 33 -11.33 -20.40 -10.26
CA ASN A 33 -10.28 -20.64 -11.26
C ASN A 33 -8.93 -19.99 -10.90
N SER A 34 -8.75 -19.47 -9.68
CA SER A 34 -7.52 -18.79 -9.26
C SER A 34 -7.13 -19.15 -7.83
N PHE A 35 -6.15 -18.45 -7.28
CA PHE A 35 -5.71 -18.59 -5.90
C PHE A 35 -5.82 -17.28 -5.16
N VAL A 36 -6.22 -17.35 -3.90
CA VAL A 36 -6.23 -16.22 -2.98
C VAL A 36 -5.36 -16.52 -1.77
N PHE A 37 -4.60 -15.54 -1.33
CA PHE A 37 -3.87 -15.62 -0.08
C PHE A 37 -4.83 -15.34 1.07
N ARG A 38 -5.07 -16.35 1.92
CA ARG A 38 -5.94 -16.22 3.09
C ARG A 38 -5.26 -16.77 4.33
N TYR A 39 -5.43 -16.05 5.43
CA TYR A 39 -5.07 -16.54 6.74
C TYR A 39 -6.03 -17.68 7.13
N GLN A 40 -5.50 -18.88 7.40
CA GLN A 40 -6.31 -20.05 7.75
C GLN A 40 -6.94 -19.92 9.14
N GLU A 41 -6.18 -19.40 10.11
CA GLU A 41 -6.57 -19.36 11.52
C GLU A 41 -7.51 -18.18 11.86
N LYS A 42 -7.61 -17.17 10.97
CA LYS A 42 -8.44 -15.96 11.12
C LYS A 42 -8.34 -15.30 12.50
N THR A 43 -7.15 -15.26 13.08
CA THR A 43 -6.94 -14.67 14.41
C THR A 43 -7.07 -13.15 14.37
N ILE A 44 -7.37 -12.54 15.52
CA ILE A 44 -7.50 -11.07 15.62
C ILE A 44 -6.19 -10.39 15.22
N GLN A 45 -5.05 -11.00 15.55
CA GLN A 45 -3.70 -10.54 15.21
C GLN A 45 -3.50 -10.50 13.69
N GLN A 46 -3.95 -11.54 12.97
CA GLN A 46 -3.94 -11.58 11.50
C GLN A 46 -4.79 -10.46 10.90
N ALA A 47 -5.98 -10.23 11.45
CA ALA A 47 -6.86 -9.16 10.99
C ALA A 47 -6.25 -7.77 11.22
N ILE A 48 -5.61 -7.54 12.37
CA ILE A 48 -4.92 -6.29 12.69
C ILE A 48 -3.74 -6.06 11.74
N VAL A 49 -2.87 -7.07 11.53
CA VAL A 49 -1.74 -6.98 10.60
C VAL A 49 -2.24 -6.72 9.17
N GLN A 50 -3.26 -7.44 8.72
CA GLN A 50 -3.82 -7.25 7.38
C GLN A 50 -4.40 -5.84 7.20
N LYS A 51 -5.08 -5.31 8.22
CA LYS A 51 -5.62 -3.94 8.19
C LYS A 51 -4.50 -2.90 8.16
N LEU A 52 -3.45 -3.10 8.96
CA LEU A 52 -2.28 -2.22 9.02
C LEU A 52 -1.54 -2.17 7.68
N VAL A 53 -1.22 -3.34 7.12
CA VAL A 53 -0.57 -3.44 5.80
C VAL A 53 -1.41 -2.76 4.74
N ARG A 54 -2.73 -3.00 4.72
CA ARG A 54 -3.64 -2.35 3.77
C ARG A 54 -3.61 -0.83 3.88
N ALA A 55 -3.61 -0.28 5.09
CA ALA A 55 -3.54 1.17 5.29
C ALA A 55 -2.24 1.77 4.75
N VAL A 56 -1.10 1.13 5.02
CA VAL A 56 0.22 1.59 4.51
C VAL A 56 0.29 1.49 2.98
N SER A 57 -0.21 0.40 2.38
CA SER A 57 -0.29 0.26 0.93
C SER A 57 -1.18 1.32 0.28
N THR A 58 -2.33 1.64 0.88
CA THR A 58 -3.20 2.72 0.40
C THR A 58 -2.51 4.07 0.48
N LEU A 59 -1.80 4.37 1.58
CA LEU A 59 -1.04 5.61 1.71
C LEU A 59 0.06 5.74 0.65
N HIS A 60 0.79 4.65 0.36
CA HIS A 60 1.74 4.61 -0.74
C HIS A 60 1.08 4.86 -2.10
N ALA A 61 -0.07 4.22 -2.36
CA ALA A 61 -0.79 4.39 -3.61
C ALA A 61 -1.30 5.82 -3.79
N THR A 62 -1.90 6.42 -2.75
CA THR A 62 -2.35 7.82 -2.78
C THR A 62 -1.17 8.77 -3.02
N ARG A 63 -0.03 8.53 -2.37
CA ARG A 63 1.18 9.33 -2.60
C ARG A 63 1.63 9.24 -4.06
N LEU A 64 1.69 8.03 -4.63
CA LEU A 64 2.07 7.81 -6.02
C LEU A 64 1.07 8.48 -6.98
N LEU A 65 -0.23 8.40 -6.67
CA LEU A 65 -1.28 9.06 -7.43
C LEU A 65 -1.19 10.58 -7.36
N MET A 66 -0.85 11.17 -6.20
CA MET A 66 -0.62 12.60 -6.09
C MET A 66 0.58 13.02 -6.94
N ASP A 67 1.70 12.31 -6.84
CA ASP A 67 2.91 12.59 -7.63
C ASP A 67 2.64 12.53 -9.15
N LYS A 68 1.92 11.49 -9.61
CA LYS A 68 1.51 11.31 -11.01
C LYS A 68 0.41 12.28 -11.46
N GLY A 69 -0.56 12.57 -10.59
CA GLY A 69 -1.69 13.44 -10.87
C GLY A 69 -1.26 14.90 -11.03
N PHE A 70 -0.32 15.37 -10.19
CA PHE A 70 0.31 16.68 -10.37
C PHE A 70 1.11 16.76 -11.68
N PHE A 71 1.76 15.67 -12.10
CA PHE A 71 2.46 15.63 -13.38
C PHE A 71 1.50 15.73 -14.57
N GLN A 72 0.33 15.07 -14.50
CA GLN A 72 -0.68 15.14 -15.55
C GLN A 72 -1.30 16.54 -15.69
N GLU A 73 -1.51 17.24 -14.57
CA GLU A 73 -2.11 18.58 -14.56
C GLU A 73 -1.13 19.67 -15.02
N GLN A 74 0.17 19.56 -14.69
CA GLN A 74 1.20 20.47 -15.22
C GLN A 74 1.40 20.33 -16.73
N VAL A 75 1.44 19.11 -17.26
CA VAL A 75 1.60 18.88 -18.71
C VAL A 75 0.44 19.51 -19.47
N ARG A 76 -0.80 19.32 -19.00
CA ARG A 76 -1.99 19.88 -19.65
C ARG A 76 -2.02 21.42 -19.61
N SER A 77 -1.53 22.02 -18.53
CA SER A 77 -1.42 23.48 -18.43
C SER A 77 -0.33 24.05 -19.35
N ASN A 78 0.80 23.35 -19.49
CA ASN A 78 1.91 23.78 -20.33
C ASN A 78 1.62 23.63 -21.84
N GLU A 79 0.84 22.62 -22.23
CA GLU A 79 0.35 22.45 -23.61
C GLU A 79 -0.68 23.53 -24.00
N CYS A 80 -1.46 24.05 -23.05
CA CYS A 80 -2.45 25.11 -23.32
C CYS A 80 -1.82 26.51 -23.51
N LEU A 81 -0.60 26.74 -23.01
CA LEU A 81 0.13 28.01 -23.17
C LEU A 81 0.98 28.07 -24.46
N THR A 82 1.02 26.99 -25.23
CA THR A 82 1.83 26.86 -26.45
C THR A 82 1.00 26.68 -27.74
N SER A 83 -0.33 26.88 -27.68
CA SER A 83 -1.24 26.92 -28.85
C SER A 83 -1.91 28.27 -29.03
#